data_AF-A0A2N7QWL7-F1
#
_entry.id   AF-A0A2N7QWL7-F1
#
_cell.length_a   1.000
_cell.length_b   1.000
_cell.length_c   1.000
_cell.angle_alpha   90.00
_cell.angle_beta   90.00
_cell.angle_gamma   90.00
#
_symmetry.space_group_name_H-M   'P 1'
#
loop_
_entity.id
_entity.type
_entity.pdbx_description
1 polymer ?
#
loop_
_entity_poly.entity_id
_entity_poly.type
_entity_poly.pdbx_seq_one_letter_code
_entity_poly.pdbx_strand_id
1 'polypeptide(L)'
;MGIQAIKISRIVAITTVFVIVLLATYVVHSLYLRVNVVFYSAILDGVIATLLCGVLLWALPWFKVLGLVEKLQLVVIWLLLGYGYAISVPTVLDRSLSFYILEKLEQRGGGIREDAFQDVFTKEYVKEHHLVDVRLTEQLESGTIEIHDGCVLLTDKGRRLATISRFFRNHLLPKHRLLMGAYSDALTDPFRNSTTDVDYRCK
;
A
#
# COMPACT_ATOMS: atom_id res chain seq x y z
N MET A 1 11.97 -34.93 -22.05
CA MET A 1 11.24 -33.65 -21.85
C MET A 1 11.62 -32.69 -22.96
N GLY A 2 10.64 -32.05 -23.61
CA GLY A 2 10.95 -31.01 -24.61
C GLY A 2 11.66 -29.81 -23.98
N ILE A 3 12.47 -29.09 -24.77
CA ILE A 3 13.24 -27.91 -24.34
C ILE A 3 12.35 -26.88 -23.63
N GLN A 4 11.10 -26.73 -24.09
CA GLN A 4 10.09 -25.86 -23.48
C GLN A 4 9.73 -26.27 -22.04
N ALA A 5 9.53 -27.57 -21.79
CA ALA A 5 9.23 -28.07 -20.45
C ALA A 5 10.38 -27.82 -19.47
N ILE A 6 11.63 -27.94 -19.95
CA ILE A 6 12.83 -27.64 -19.13
C ILE A 6 12.88 -26.14 -18.79
N LYS A 7 12.61 -25.25 -19.75
CA LYS A 7 12.55 -23.80 -19.50
C LYS A 7 11.51 -23.43 -18.45
N ILE A 8 10.28 -23.93 -18.61
CA ILE A 8 9.18 -23.66 -17.68
C ILE A 8 9.54 -24.16 -16.27
N SER A 9 10.07 -25.38 -16.15
CA SER A 9 10.46 -25.92 -14.83
C SER A 9 11.50 -25.04 -14.13
N ARG A 10 12.46 -24.48 -14.88
CA ARG A 10 13.51 -23.61 -14.33
C ARG A 10 12.95 -22.24 -13.96
N ILE A 11 12.06 -21.67 -14.78
CA ILE A 11 11.36 -20.40 -14.48
C ILE A 11 10.53 -20.53 -13.19
N VAL A 12 9.76 -21.61 -13.06
CA VAL A 12 8.99 -21.89 -11.85
C VAL A 12 9.92 -22.03 -10.65
N ALA A 13 10.99 -22.82 -10.76
CA ALA A 13 11.95 -23.02 -9.68
C ALA A 13 12.56 -21.70 -9.18
N ILE A 14 13.06 -20.84 -10.07
CA ILE A 14 13.67 -19.58 -9.67
C ILE A 14 12.63 -18.56 -9.15
N THR A 15 11.39 -18.61 -9.65
CA THR A 15 10.30 -17.76 -9.14
C THR A 15 9.87 -18.20 -7.74
N THR A 16 9.83 -19.50 -7.46
CA THR A 16 9.63 -20.00 -6.09
C THR A 16 10.74 -19.52 -5.16
N VAL A 17 12.00 -19.58 -5.61
CA VAL A 17 13.12 -19.02 -4.85
C VAL A 17 12.94 -17.52 -4.61
N PHE A 18 12.52 -16.75 -5.62
CA PHE A 18 12.21 -15.33 -5.45
C PHE A 18 11.14 -15.08 -4.38
N VAL A 19 10.06 -15.85 -4.36
CA VAL A 19 9.02 -15.72 -3.32
C VAL A 19 9.60 -16.00 -1.93
N ILE A 20 10.41 -17.05 -1.78
CA ILE A 20 11.04 -17.37 -0.50
C ILE A 20 11.98 -16.24 -0.05
N VAL A 21 12.81 -15.73 -0.96
CA VAL A 21 13.74 -14.62 -0.67
C VAL A 21 12.98 -13.34 -0.33
N LEU A 22 11.89 -13.03 -1.03
CA LEU A 22 11.03 -11.88 -0.73
C LEU A 22 10.47 -11.96 0.69
N LEU A 23 9.86 -13.09 1.05
CA LEU A 23 9.27 -13.29 2.37
C LEU A 23 10.35 -13.27 3.46
N ALA A 24 11.50 -13.90 3.24
CA ALA A 24 12.60 -13.88 4.18
C ALA A 24 13.17 -12.46 4.37
N THR A 25 13.34 -11.71 3.28
CA THR A 25 13.82 -10.32 3.31
C THR A 25 12.83 -9.45 4.10
N TYR A 26 11.53 -9.55 3.80
CA TYR A 26 10.49 -8.82 4.53
C TYR A 26 10.48 -9.16 6.02
N VAL A 27 10.53 -10.44 6.39
CA VAL A 27 10.53 -10.86 7.80
C VAL A 27 11.77 -10.34 8.51
N VAL A 28 12.95 -10.45 7.91
CA VAL A 28 14.20 -9.95 8.51
C VAL A 28 14.18 -8.43 8.64
N HIS A 29 13.78 -7.71 7.59
CA HIS A 29 13.66 -6.25 7.61
C HIS A 29 12.68 -5.79 8.69
N SER A 30 11.47 -6.36 8.72
CA SER A 30 10.41 -5.97 9.64
C SER A 30 10.74 -6.27 11.11
N LEU A 31 11.45 -7.38 11.39
CA LEU A 31 11.78 -7.76 12.77
C LEU A 31 13.03 -7.07 13.33
N TYR A 32 14.03 -6.78 12.49
CA TYR A 32 15.36 -6.36 12.97
C TYR A 32 15.79 -4.96 12.53
N LEU A 33 15.17 -4.39 11.50
CA LEU A 33 15.52 -3.07 10.98
C LEU A 33 14.42 -2.05 11.27
N ARG A 34 14.78 -0.76 11.19
CA ARG A 34 13.82 0.33 11.43
C ARG A 34 12.97 0.56 10.18
N VAL A 35 11.66 0.52 10.35
CA VAL A 35 10.67 0.79 9.30
C VAL A 35 10.00 2.12 9.59
N ASN A 36 10.22 3.12 8.74
CA ASN A 36 9.56 4.43 8.86
C ASN A 36 8.17 4.40 8.21
N VAL A 37 8.09 3.87 6.98
CA VAL A 37 6.85 3.79 6.20
C VAL A 37 6.74 2.41 5.58
N VAL A 38 5.77 1.62 6.06
CA VAL A 38 5.55 0.21 5.68
C VAL A 38 5.55 0.00 4.16
N PHE A 39 4.84 0.87 3.43
CA PHE A 39 4.75 0.77 1.97
C PHE A 39 6.11 0.90 1.27
N TYR A 40 6.91 1.93 1.62
CA TYR A 40 8.21 2.14 0.98
C TYR A 40 9.23 1.08 1.39
N SER A 41 9.20 0.63 2.64
CA SER A 41 10.03 -0.48 3.12
C SER A 41 9.71 -1.79 2.40
N ALA A 42 8.43 -2.13 2.20
CA ALA A 42 8.04 -3.36 1.50
C ALA A 42 8.36 -3.31 -0.01
N ILE A 43 8.32 -2.13 -0.65
CA ILE A 43 8.83 -1.98 -2.03
C ILE A 43 10.33 -2.26 -2.08
N LEU A 44 11.08 -1.73 -1.11
CA LEU A 44 12.51 -1.96 -1.01
C LEU A 44 12.83 -3.46 -0.88
N ASP A 45 12.05 -4.21 -0.09
CA ASP A 45 12.19 -5.66 0.02
C ASP A 45 11.98 -6.37 -1.33
N GLY A 46 10.98 -5.94 -2.09
CA GLY A 46 10.73 -6.40 -3.46
C GLY A 46 11.92 -6.18 -4.40
N VAL A 47 12.53 -4.99 -4.32
CA VAL A 47 13.72 -4.63 -5.11
C VAL A 47 14.93 -5.46 -4.68
N ILE A 48 15.18 -5.60 -3.38
CA ILE A 48 16.29 -6.41 -2.84
C ILE A 48 16.15 -7.87 -3.29
N ALA A 49 14.98 -8.47 -3.11
CA ALA A 49 14.74 -9.85 -3.53
C ALA A 49 14.93 -10.03 -5.04
N THR A 50 14.48 -9.06 -5.84
CA THR A 50 14.67 -9.07 -7.29
C THR A 50 16.15 -9.01 -7.66
N LEU A 51 16.93 -8.16 -7.00
CA LEU A 51 18.37 -8.03 -7.25
C LEU A 51 19.10 -9.33 -6.89
N LEU A 52 18.81 -9.91 -5.73
CA LEU A 52 19.42 -11.17 -5.28
C LEU A 52 19.10 -12.33 -6.24
N CYS A 53 17.82 -12.50 -6.59
CA CYS A 53 17.41 -13.55 -7.52
C CYS A 53 17.87 -13.28 -8.96
N GLY A 54 17.98 -12.01 -9.35
CA GLY A 54 18.61 -11.59 -10.60
C GLY A 54 20.05 -12.08 -10.64
N VAL A 55 20.87 -11.74 -9.66
CA VAL A 55 22.27 -12.21 -9.60
C VAL A 55 22.35 -13.73 -9.72
N LEU A 56 21.49 -14.48 -9.02
CA LEU A 56 21.43 -15.95 -9.15
C LEU A 56 21.07 -16.42 -10.58
N LEU A 57 20.13 -15.75 -11.23
CA LEU A 57 19.68 -16.04 -12.60
C LEU A 57 20.78 -15.86 -13.66
N TRP A 58 21.70 -14.90 -13.45
CA TRP A 58 22.85 -14.68 -14.34
C TRP A 58 24.09 -15.48 -13.95
N ALA A 59 24.33 -15.70 -12.66
CA ALA A 59 25.52 -16.39 -12.16
C ALA A 59 25.43 -17.92 -12.32
N LEU A 60 24.26 -18.53 -12.11
CA LEU A 60 24.15 -19.98 -12.10
C LEU A 60 24.08 -20.55 -13.53
N PRO A 61 24.97 -21.50 -13.90
CA PRO A 61 24.98 -22.09 -15.24
C PRO A 61 23.68 -22.86 -15.54
N TRP A 62 22.96 -23.27 -14.51
CA TRP A 62 21.66 -23.93 -14.62
C TRP A 62 20.62 -23.07 -15.34
N PHE A 63 20.75 -21.74 -15.35
CA PHE A 63 19.82 -20.84 -16.06
C PHE A 63 20.32 -20.38 -17.43
N LYS A 64 21.41 -20.95 -17.98
CA LYS A 64 21.91 -20.62 -19.33
C LYS A 64 20.95 -21.01 -20.47
N VAL A 65 20.02 -21.94 -20.21
CA VAL A 65 18.99 -22.34 -21.20
C VAL A 65 17.96 -21.22 -21.43
N LEU A 66 17.86 -20.25 -20.53
CA LEU A 66 17.02 -19.07 -20.69
C LEU A 66 17.77 -17.99 -21.50
N GLY A 67 17.10 -17.47 -22.53
CA GLY A 67 17.60 -16.36 -23.34
C GLY A 67 17.58 -15.04 -22.57
N LEU A 68 18.25 -14.01 -23.10
CA LEU A 68 18.34 -12.69 -22.46
C LEU A 68 16.97 -12.06 -22.25
N VAL A 69 16.08 -12.13 -23.25
CA VAL A 69 14.71 -11.58 -23.17
C VAL A 69 13.90 -12.27 -22.06
N GLU A 70 13.98 -13.60 -21.96
CA GLU A 70 13.28 -14.38 -20.93
C GLU A 70 13.76 -13.98 -19.52
N LYS A 71 15.07 -13.75 -19.35
CA LYS A 71 15.64 -13.29 -18.07
C LYS A 71 15.22 -11.87 -17.70
N LEU A 72 15.25 -10.94 -18.67
CA LEU A 72 14.80 -9.57 -18.44
C LEU A 72 13.30 -9.50 -18.12
N GLN A 73 12.49 -10.25 -18.86
CA GLN A 73 11.05 -10.37 -18.59
C GLN A 73 10.80 -10.91 -17.18
N LEU A 74 11.58 -11.90 -16.74
CA LEU A 74 11.45 -12.47 -15.40
C LEU A 74 11.75 -11.45 -14.30
N VAL A 75 12.78 -10.63 -14.47
CA VAL A 75 13.08 -9.53 -13.55
C VAL A 75 11.96 -8.51 -13.48
N VAL A 76 11.38 -8.12 -14.62
CA VAL A 76 10.22 -7.22 -14.65
C VAL A 76 9.02 -7.84 -13.91
N ILE A 77 8.74 -9.13 -14.14
CA ILE A 77 7.69 -9.86 -13.44
C ILE A 77 7.94 -9.84 -11.93
N TRP A 78 9.17 -10.06 -11.47
CA TRP A 78 9.51 -10.01 -10.04
C TRP A 78 9.35 -8.63 -9.41
N LEU A 79 9.72 -7.55 -10.12
CA LEU A 79 9.46 -6.20 -9.64
C LEU A 79 7.95 -5.94 -9.49
N LEU A 80 7.14 -6.39 -10.45
CA LEU A 80 5.69 -6.26 -10.39
C LEU A 80 5.07 -7.12 -9.27
N LEU A 81 5.58 -8.33 -9.07
CA LEU A 81 5.16 -9.20 -7.96
C LEU A 81 5.55 -8.61 -6.61
N GLY A 82 6.76 -8.06 -6.46
CA GLY A 82 7.20 -7.38 -5.26
C GLY A 82 6.35 -6.15 -4.95
N TYR A 83 6.05 -5.34 -5.97
CA TYR A 83 5.13 -4.20 -5.83
C TYR A 83 3.71 -4.64 -5.45
N GLY A 84 3.20 -5.70 -6.10
CA GLY A 84 1.90 -6.29 -5.78
C GLY A 84 1.84 -6.80 -4.33
N TYR A 85 2.88 -7.50 -3.88
CA TYR A 85 3.02 -7.95 -2.50
C TYR A 85 3.00 -6.75 -1.54
N ALA A 86 3.83 -5.73 -1.78
CA ALA A 86 3.93 -4.55 -0.92
C ALA A 86 2.59 -3.84 -0.74
N ILE A 87 1.80 -3.69 -1.79
CA ILE A 87 0.46 -3.08 -1.71
C ILE A 87 -0.52 -4.02 -1.02
N SER A 88 -0.64 -5.26 -1.50
CA SER A 88 -1.75 -6.14 -1.15
C SER A 88 -1.64 -6.77 0.23
N VAL A 89 -0.43 -6.91 0.79
CA VAL A 89 -0.22 -7.61 2.05
C VAL A 89 0.10 -6.65 3.19
N PRO A 90 1.35 -6.17 3.40
CA PRO A 90 1.66 -5.39 4.59
C PRO A 90 0.95 -4.04 4.60
N THR A 91 0.84 -3.36 3.45
CA THR A 91 0.21 -2.03 3.40
C THR A 91 -1.30 -2.08 3.58
N VAL A 92 -1.99 -3.10 3.04
CA VAL A 92 -3.42 -3.27 3.26
C VAL A 92 -3.69 -3.68 4.72
N LEU A 93 -2.93 -4.61 5.29
CA LEU A 93 -3.13 -5.03 6.68
C LEU A 93 -2.92 -3.86 7.66
N ASP A 94 -1.89 -3.04 7.43
CA ASP A 94 -1.59 -1.87 8.27
C ASP A 94 -2.69 -0.79 8.22
N ARG A 95 -3.41 -0.66 7.10
CA ARG A 95 -4.24 0.54 6.80
C ARG A 95 -5.71 0.24 6.51
N SER A 96 -6.12 -1.02 6.49
CA SER A 96 -7.47 -1.41 6.06
C SER A 96 -8.49 -1.22 7.18
N LEU A 97 -9.36 -0.22 6.99
CA LEU A 97 -10.58 -0.08 7.78
C LEU A 97 -11.44 -1.35 7.75
N SER A 98 -11.43 -2.10 6.65
CA SER A 98 -12.22 -3.34 6.55
C SER A 98 -11.71 -4.43 7.48
N PHE A 99 -10.39 -4.59 7.61
CA PHE A 99 -9.83 -5.56 8.57
C PHE A 99 -10.11 -5.13 10.00
N TYR A 100 -9.94 -3.84 10.30
CA TYR A 100 -10.29 -3.29 11.59
C TYR A 100 -11.77 -3.51 11.99
N ILE A 101 -12.71 -3.37 11.04
CA ILE A 101 -14.13 -3.69 11.29
C ILE A 101 -14.30 -5.15 11.71
N LEU A 102 -13.66 -6.09 11.00
CA LEU A 102 -13.74 -7.52 11.32
C LEU A 102 -13.12 -7.83 12.68
N GLU A 103 -11.96 -7.27 12.98
CA GLU A 103 -11.30 -7.42 14.28
C GLU A 103 -12.18 -6.89 15.42
N LYS A 104 -12.82 -5.73 15.23
CA LYS A 104 -13.74 -5.15 16.21
C LYS A 104 -15.01 -5.96 16.40
N LEU A 105 -15.58 -6.50 15.31
CA LEU A 105 -16.71 -7.41 15.39
C LEU A 105 -16.34 -8.65 16.19
N GLU A 106 -15.21 -9.29 15.88
CA GLU A 106 -14.73 -10.47 16.58
C GLU A 106 -14.47 -10.20 18.07
N GLN A 107 -13.80 -9.09 18.40
CA GLN A 107 -13.57 -8.66 19.78
C GLN A 107 -14.86 -8.46 20.59
N ARG A 108 -15.99 -8.19 19.91
CA ARG A 108 -17.30 -7.97 20.54
C ARG A 108 -18.27 -9.14 20.35
N GLY A 109 -17.75 -10.33 20.06
CA GLY A 109 -18.55 -11.56 19.95
C GLY A 109 -19.31 -11.69 18.62
N GLY A 110 -18.79 -11.07 17.56
CA GLY A 110 -19.27 -11.20 16.18
C GLY A 110 -20.27 -10.11 15.74
N GLY A 111 -20.57 -9.11 16.58
CA GLY A 111 -21.61 -8.12 16.27
C GLY A 111 -21.42 -6.76 16.92
N ILE A 112 -21.74 -5.71 16.16
CA ILE A 112 -21.82 -4.32 16.62
C ILE A 112 -23.07 -3.72 15.97
N ARG A 113 -23.84 -2.92 16.71
CA ARG A 113 -24.95 -2.16 16.14
C ARG A 113 -24.45 -1.22 15.05
N GLU A 114 -25.13 -1.20 13.91
CA GLU A 114 -24.73 -0.39 12.73
C GLU A 114 -24.52 1.09 13.06
N ASP A 115 -25.43 1.69 13.83
CA ASP A 115 -25.37 3.10 14.23
C ASP A 115 -24.24 3.42 15.23
N ALA A 116 -23.66 2.41 15.88
CA ALA A 116 -22.52 2.57 16.76
C ALA A 116 -21.18 2.63 16.01
N PHE A 117 -21.14 2.30 14.70
CA PHE A 117 -19.88 2.30 13.95
C PHE A 117 -19.26 3.69 13.80
N GLN A 118 -20.05 4.76 13.84
CA GLN A 118 -19.51 6.12 13.86
C GLN A 118 -18.61 6.34 15.08
N ASP A 119 -19.01 5.85 16.25
CA ASP A 119 -18.21 5.91 17.46
C ASP A 119 -16.97 5.01 17.37
N VAL A 120 -17.11 3.81 16.82
CA VAL A 120 -15.98 2.89 16.61
C VAL A 120 -14.91 3.51 15.70
N PHE A 121 -15.28 4.28 14.68
CA PHE A 121 -14.31 4.96 13.82
C PHE A 121 -13.74 6.23 14.45
N THR A 122 -14.56 7.05 15.12
CA THR A 122 -14.11 8.36 15.60
C THR A 122 -13.41 8.31 16.96
N LYS A 123 -13.84 7.42 17.86
CA LYS A 123 -13.34 7.33 19.24
C LYS A 123 -12.31 6.21 19.43
N GLU A 124 -12.43 5.12 18.68
CA GLU A 124 -11.54 3.96 18.81
C GLU A 124 -10.49 3.94 17.70
N TYR A 125 -10.88 3.87 16.41
CA TYR A 125 -9.93 3.63 15.31
C TYR A 125 -8.84 4.70 15.23
N VAL A 126 -9.24 5.98 15.31
CA VAL A 126 -8.30 7.11 15.25
C VAL A 126 -7.26 7.03 16.37
N LYS A 127 -7.65 6.55 17.56
CA LYS A 127 -6.78 6.48 18.74
C LYS A 127 -5.94 5.21 18.76
N GLU A 128 -6.56 4.05 18.57
CA GLU A 128 -5.92 2.73 18.66
C GLU A 128 -4.85 2.54 17.58
N HIS A 129 -5.09 3.06 16.37
CA HIS A 129 -4.12 2.99 15.28
C HIS A 129 -3.20 4.23 15.19
N HIS A 130 -3.23 5.13 16.17
CA HIS A 130 -2.47 6.39 16.13
C HIS A 130 -2.60 7.11 14.77
N LEU A 131 -3.83 7.12 14.23
CA LEU A 131 -4.05 7.37 12.81
C LEU A 131 -3.57 8.76 12.40
N VAL A 132 -3.76 9.76 13.26
CA VAL A 132 -3.28 11.13 12.99
C VAL A 132 -1.76 11.17 12.89
N ASP A 133 -1.07 10.60 13.88
CA ASP A 133 0.39 10.62 13.97
C ASP A 133 1.03 9.90 12.76
N VAL A 134 0.52 8.70 12.44
CA VAL A 134 1.01 7.90 11.31
C VAL A 134 0.81 8.65 9.98
N ARG A 135 -0.39 9.21 9.76
CA ARG A 135 -0.70 9.89 8.48
C ARG A 135 0.08 11.18 8.30
N LEU A 136 0.26 11.96 9.37
CA LEU A 136 1.10 13.16 9.33
C LEU A 136 2.57 12.79 9.09
N THR A 137 3.08 11.76 9.74
CA THR A 137 4.45 11.26 9.52
C THR A 137 4.66 10.84 8.07
N GLU A 138 3.72 10.09 7.48
CA GLU A 138 3.79 9.70 6.06
C GLU A 138 3.85 10.92 5.13
N GLN A 139 3.05 11.96 5.40
CA GLN A 139 3.06 13.17 4.59
C GLN A 139 4.37 13.94 4.75
N LEU A 140 4.91 14.04 5.97
CA LEU A 140 6.21 14.66 6.27
C LEU A 140 7.36 13.93 5.55
N GLU A 141 7.45 12.61 5.71
CA GLU A 141 8.49 11.79 5.06
C GLU A 141 8.38 11.86 3.53
N SER A 142 7.16 12.04 2.99
CA SER A 142 6.96 12.23 1.55
C SER A 142 7.20 13.67 1.08
N GLY A 143 7.38 14.64 1.98
CA GLY A 143 7.59 16.06 1.68
C GLY A 143 6.37 16.78 1.11
N THR A 144 5.15 16.31 1.42
CA THR A 144 3.90 16.94 0.97
C THR A 144 3.35 17.97 1.96
N ILE A 145 3.77 17.88 3.22
CA ILE A 145 3.47 18.85 4.26
C ILE A 145 4.74 19.25 5.00
N GLU A 146 4.66 20.37 5.71
CA GLU A 146 5.62 20.82 6.71
C GLU A 146 4.86 21.25 7.97
N ILE A 147 5.51 21.20 9.13
CA ILE A 147 4.93 21.68 10.40
C ILE A 147 5.77 22.84 10.91
N HIS A 148 5.14 24.01 11.02
CA HIS A 148 5.76 25.25 11.52
C HIS A 148 4.94 25.75 12.70
N ASP A 149 5.55 25.87 13.89
CA ASP A 149 4.90 26.36 15.10
C ASP A 149 3.56 25.65 15.44
N GLY A 150 3.49 24.33 15.18
CA GLY A 150 2.29 23.52 15.38
C GLY A 150 1.24 23.63 14.27
N CYS A 151 1.48 24.46 13.25
CA CYS A 151 0.64 24.52 12.06
C CYS A 151 1.11 23.54 10.97
N VAL A 152 0.19 22.71 10.48
CA VAL A 152 0.43 21.80 9.35
C VAL A 152 0.14 22.52 8.02
N LEU A 153 1.17 22.72 7.21
CA LEU A 153 1.11 23.46 5.94
C LEU A 153 1.42 22.55 4.75
N LEU A 154 0.72 22.76 3.62
CA LEU A 154 1.04 22.08 2.36
C LEU A 154 2.31 22.69 1.74
N THR A 155 3.21 21.84 1.27
CA THR A 155 4.27 22.25 0.34
C THR A 155 3.71 22.45 -1.07
N ASP A 156 4.52 22.99 -1.99
CA ASP A 156 4.14 23.07 -3.41
C ASP A 156 3.84 21.68 -4.01
N LYS A 157 4.62 20.66 -3.60
CA LYS A 157 4.38 19.26 -3.96
C LYS A 157 3.03 18.79 -3.45
N GLY A 158 2.73 19.05 -2.18
CA GLY A 158 1.44 18.72 -1.57
C GLY A 158 0.27 19.40 -2.27
N ARG A 159 0.40 20.70 -2.59
CA ARG A 159 -0.63 21.47 -3.30
C ARG A 159 -0.94 20.90 -4.67
N ARG A 160 0.08 20.57 -5.47
CA ARG A 160 -0.09 19.94 -6.78
C ARG A 160 -0.80 18.58 -6.67
N LEU A 161 -0.38 17.74 -5.72
CA LEU A 161 -1.02 16.44 -5.49
C LEU A 161 -2.48 16.57 -5.05
N ALA A 162 -2.80 17.54 -4.18
CA ALA A 162 -4.17 17.81 -3.77
C ALA A 162 -5.05 18.23 -4.96
N THR A 163 -4.54 19.10 -5.85
CA THR A 163 -5.24 19.50 -7.08
C THR A 163 -5.49 18.32 -8.01
N ILE A 164 -4.47 17.49 -8.26
CA ILE A 164 -4.60 16.29 -9.10
C ILE A 164 -5.61 15.31 -8.49
N SER A 165 -5.56 15.10 -7.18
CA SER A 165 -6.51 14.25 -6.45
C SER A 165 -7.96 14.74 -6.62
N ARG A 166 -8.20 16.05 -6.46
CA ARG A 166 -9.51 16.67 -6.71
C ARG A 166 -9.97 16.49 -8.15
N PHE A 167 -9.09 16.70 -9.12
CA PHE A 167 -9.40 16.50 -10.53
C PHE A 167 -9.82 15.04 -10.80
N PHE A 168 -9.02 14.07 -10.31
CA PHE A 168 -9.31 12.66 -10.49
C PHE A 168 -10.65 12.27 -9.86
N ARG A 169 -10.94 12.75 -8.64
CA ARG A 169 -12.22 12.49 -7.95
C ARG A 169 -13.43 13.01 -8.73
N ASN A 170 -13.34 14.22 -9.24
CA ASN A 170 -14.47 14.88 -9.90
C ASN A 170 -14.72 14.34 -11.32
N HIS A 171 -13.70 13.80 -12.00
CA HIS A 171 -13.78 13.47 -13.44
C HIS A 171 -13.59 11.99 -13.76
N LEU A 172 -12.81 11.26 -12.95
CA LEU A 172 -12.36 9.90 -13.28
C LEU A 172 -12.87 8.85 -12.29
N LEU A 173 -13.43 9.24 -11.14
CA LEU A 173 -14.09 8.27 -10.26
C LEU A 173 -15.45 7.82 -10.80
N PRO A 174 -15.86 6.56 -10.53
CA PRO A 174 -17.17 6.07 -10.90
C PRO A 174 -18.30 6.91 -10.29
N LYS A 175 -19.23 7.36 -11.14
CA LYS A 175 -20.40 8.16 -10.73
C LYS A 175 -21.56 7.32 -10.17
N HIS A 176 -21.52 6.00 -10.36
CA HIS A 176 -22.54 5.08 -9.83
C HIS A 176 -21.86 4.06 -8.94
N ARG A 177 -21.69 4.40 -7.65
CA ARG A 177 -21.14 3.48 -6.64
C ARG A 177 -22.22 3.07 -5.66
N LEU A 178 -22.30 1.76 -5.38
CA LEU A 178 -23.20 1.22 -4.36
C LEU A 178 -22.74 1.66 -2.96
N LEU A 179 -23.64 2.30 -2.23
CA LEU A 179 -23.48 2.74 -0.84
C LEU A 179 -24.74 2.31 -0.09
N MET A 180 -24.62 1.37 0.83
CA MET A 180 -25.73 0.87 1.68
C MET A 180 -27.02 0.58 0.90
N GLY A 181 -26.91 -0.11 -0.25
CA GLY A 181 -28.06 -0.53 -1.06
C GLY A 181 -28.50 0.45 -2.15
N ALA A 182 -27.95 1.67 -2.20
CA ALA A 182 -28.27 2.66 -3.24
C ALA A 182 -27.04 3.04 -4.07
N TYR A 183 -27.23 3.25 -5.38
CA TYR A 183 -26.16 3.79 -6.24
C TYR A 183 -26.12 5.31 -6.15
N SER A 184 -24.95 5.88 -5.91
CA SER A 184 -24.75 7.32 -5.73
C SER A 184 -23.39 7.79 -6.30
N ASP A 185 -23.32 9.08 -6.63
CA ASP A 185 -22.11 9.80 -7.04
C ASP A 185 -21.47 10.59 -5.89
N ALA A 186 -21.97 10.46 -4.66
CA ALA A 186 -21.57 11.28 -3.49
C ALA A 186 -20.05 11.29 -3.22
N LEU A 187 -19.31 10.26 -3.65
CA LEU A 187 -17.86 10.16 -3.46
C LEU A 187 -17.02 10.85 -4.55
N THR A 188 -17.64 11.31 -5.63
CA THR A 188 -16.96 12.08 -6.69
C THR A 188 -16.61 13.48 -6.21
N ASP A 189 -17.45 14.09 -5.37
CA ASP A 189 -17.17 15.36 -4.69
C ASP A 189 -17.65 15.34 -3.22
N PRO A 190 -16.91 14.68 -2.31
CA PRO A 190 -17.30 14.57 -0.91
C PRO A 190 -17.24 15.90 -0.14
N PHE A 191 -16.64 16.94 -0.73
CA PHE A 191 -16.46 18.24 -0.08
C PHE A 191 -17.48 19.29 -0.52
N ARG A 192 -18.47 18.92 -1.36
CA ARG A 192 -19.52 19.82 -1.87
C ARG A 192 -20.26 20.57 -0.75
N ASN A 193 -20.45 19.90 0.38
CA ASN A 193 -21.14 20.43 1.56
C ASN A 193 -20.20 20.51 2.79
N SER A 194 -18.91 20.78 2.57
CA SER A 194 -17.93 20.88 3.67
C SER A 194 -18.12 22.14 4.51
N THR A 195 -17.89 22.03 5.82
CA THR A 195 -17.91 23.16 6.75
C THR A 195 -16.70 24.06 6.51
N THR A 196 -16.93 25.34 6.22
CA THR A 196 -15.86 26.31 5.97
C THR A 196 -15.49 27.12 7.20
N ASP A 197 -16.41 27.29 8.15
CA ASP A 197 -16.17 28.01 9.40
C ASP A 197 -15.64 27.05 10.46
N VAL A 198 -14.35 27.15 10.75
CA VAL A 198 -13.63 26.26 11.66
C VAL A 198 -12.62 27.07 12.46
N ASP A 199 -12.46 26.73 13.74
CA ASP A 199 -11.66 27.46 14.72
C ASP A 199 -10.17 27.07 14.74
N TYR A 200 -9.83 25.92 14.16
CA TYR A 200 -8.48 25.35 14.13
C TYR A 200 -7.61 25.83 12.95
N ARG A 201 -7.93 26.98 12.35
CA ARG A 201 -7.10 27.53 11.27
C ARG A 201 -5.75 28.01 11.82
N CYS A 202 -4.69 27.70 11.09
CA CYS A 202 -3.42 28.38 11.29
C CYS A 202 -3.59 29.87 11.00
N LYS A 203 -3.05 30.72 11.87
CA LYS A 203 -3.02 32.16 11.71
C LYS A 203 -1.68 32.61 11.17
#